data_AF-A0A143BGK1-F1
#
_entry.id   AF-A0A143BGK1-F1
#
_cell.length_a   1.000
_cell.length_b   1.000
_cell.length_c   1.000
_cell.angle_alpha   90.00
_cell.angle_beta   90.00
_cell.angle_gamma   90.00
#
_symmetry.space_group_name_H-M   'P 1'
#
loop_
_entity.id
_entity.type
_entity.pdbx_description
1 polymer ?
#
loop_
_entity_poly.entity_id
_entity_poly.type
_entity_poly.pdbx_seq_one_letter_code
_entity_poly.pdbx_strand_id
1 'polypeptide(L)'
;MRRSTTLACLLALLAPLGACTTNEPVTTEVGGPAFAKATTTADPTATWYLPAANSGLTGDGAYLTSGSTESVYANGVCGVSTRIFASATGSGDATLQTDNPTSKTRTCAAFPRKVTLSYVNEAGVAIVDRRPVFMNVRSIATFGSAIAVGETRDGIFAVNLSGTGSGCNALRWNIVFDGATTGASYISVTRLDPTTYQVRSAPGAKAYCVDNGQLYDIHVNFRLVSSRAI
;
A
#
# COMPACT_ATOMS: atom_id res chain seq x y z
N MET A 1 40.57 -2.42 -102.09
CA MET A 1 41.29 -2.19 -100.81
C MET A 1 41.01 -3.41 -99.94
N ARG A 2 41.85 -4.45 -99.80
CA ARG A 2 43.21 -4.59 -99.23
C ARG A 2 43.35 -4.09 -97.77
N ARG A 3 43.48 -5.06 -96.84
CA ARG A 3 44.22 -5.16 -95.54
C ARG A 3 43.41 -6.16 -94.66
N SER A 4 43.79 -7.41 -94.38
CA SER A 4 45.03 -8.04 -93.87
C SER A 4 45.62 -7.38 -92.62
N THR A 5 45.43 -8.01 -91.44
CA THR A 5 46.43 -8.46 -90.42
C THR A 5 45.69 -8.92 -89.15
N THR A 6 45.72 -10.22 -88.78
CA THR A 6 46.50 -10.86 -87.67
C THR A 6 46.27 -10.21 -86.29
N LEU A 7 46.06 -10.90 -85.16
CA LEU A 7 46.90 -11.97 -84.58
C LEU A 7 46.28 -12.47 -83.24
N ALA A 8 46.49 -13.77 -82.95
CA ALA A 8 46.70 -14.45 -81.67
C ALA A 8 45.78 -14.25 -80.43
N CYS A 9 45.06 -15.34 -80.10
CA CYS A 9 45.28 -16.24 -78.95
C CYS A 9 45.55 -15.64 -77.56
N LEU A 10 44.69 -15.92 -76.58
CA LEU A 10 45.17 -16.41 -75.28
C LEU A 10 44.11 -17.28 -74.56
N LEU A 11 44.64 -18.37 -74.03
CA LEU A 11 44.01 -19.48 -73.31
C LEU A 11 43.79 -19.15 -71.82
N ALA A 12 43.05 -20.06 -71.17
CA ALA A 12 43.07 -20.38 -69.73
C ALA A 12 42.08 -19.57 -68.84
N LEU A 13 41.45 -20.11 -67.79
CA LEU A 13 41.76 -21.22 -66.90
C LEU A 13 40.47 -21.80 -66.28
N LEU A 14 40.54 -23.07 -65.86
CA LEU A 14 39.53 -23.84 -65.14
C LEU A 14 39.36 -23.43 -63.65
N ALA A 15 38.11 -23.55 -63.16
CA ALA A 15 37.64 -24.10 -61.85
C ALA A 15 38.10 -23.45 -60.52
N PRO A 16 37.50 -23.77 -59.34
CA PRO A 16 36.16 -24.30 -59.01
C PRO A 16 35.37 -23.39 -58.00
N LEU A 17 34.06 -23.64 -57.88
CA LEU A 17 33.24 -23.16 -56.75
C LEU A 17 33.55 -24.01 -55.51
N GLY A 18 34.40 -23.51 -54.61
CA GLY A 18 34.56 -24.02 -53.25
C GLY A 18 33.59 -23.31 -52.31
N ALA A 19 32.64 -24.06 -51.75
CA ALA A 19 31.78 -23.59 -50.67
C ALA A 19 32.62 -23.46 -49.38
N CYS A 20 32.79 -22.25 -48.87
CA CYS A 20 33.30 -22.04 -47.51
C CYS A 20 32.18 -22.30 -46.51
N THR A 21 32.24 -23.42 -45.80
CA THR A 21 31.55 -23.61 -44.53
C THR A 21 32.31 -22.83 -43.45
N THR A 22 31.74 -21.72 -42.98
CA THR A 22 32.18 -21.08 -41.74
C THR A 22 31.72 -21.94 -40.57
N ASN A 23 32.63 -22.74 -40.03
CA ASN A 23 32.52 -23.26 -38.67
C ASN A 23 32.75 -22.07 -37.72
N GLU A 24 31.68 -21.43 -37.26
CA GLU A 24 31.78 -20.59 -36.06
C GLU A 24 31.99 -21.51 -34.84
N PRO A 25 32.98 -21.23 -33.98
CA PRO A 25 33.05 -21.89 -32.70
C PRO A 25 31.83 -21.47 -31.87
N VAL A 26 30.96 -22.42 -31.54
CA VAL A 26 29.95 -22.24 -30.50
C VAL A 26 30.70 -22.02 -29.18
N THR A 27 30.85 -20.75 -28.80
CA THR A 27 31.17 -20.38 -27.41
C THR A 27 30.00 -20.85 -26.54
N THR A 28 30.16 -21.98 -25.86
CA THR A 28 29.40 -22.26 -24.65
C THR A 28 29.73 -21.16 -23.65
N GLU A 29 28.84 -20.18 -23.52
CA GLU A 29 28.84 -19.30 -22.37
C GLU A 29 28.69 -20.18 -21.12
N VAL A 30 29.79 -20.35 -20.41
CA VAL A 30 29.78 -20.86 -19.04
C VAL A 30 28.95 -19.85 -18.25
N GLY A 31 27.70 -20.22 -17.96
CA GLY A 31 26.82 -19.45 -17.09
C GLY A 31 27.54 -19.19 -15.78
N GLY A 32 28.08 -17.99 -15.62
CA GLY A 32 28.45 -17.47 -14.31
C GLY A 32 27.23 -17.57 -13.38
N PRO A 33 27.43 -17.65 -12.05
CA PRO A 33 26.31 -17.74 -11.14
C PRO A 33 25.37 -16.57 -11.43
N ALA A 34 24.18 -16.90 -11.96
CA ALA A 34 23.11 -15.95 -12.01
C ALA A 34 22.86 -15.58 -10.56
N PHE A 35 23.26 -14.37 -10.16
CA PHE A 35 22.73 -13.75 -8.96
C PHE A 35 21.24 -13.60 -9.22
N ALA A 36 20.48 -14.66 -8.94
CA ALA A 36 19.04 -14.63 -8.93
C ALA A 36 18.69 -13.50 -8.00
N LYS A 37 18.26 -12.36 -8.57
CA LYS A 37 17.77 -11.23 -7.81
C LYS A 37 16.74 -11.81 -6.87
N ALA A 38 17.02 -11.78 -5.57
CA ALA A 38 16.14 -12.35 -4.56
C ALA A 38 14.73 -11.85 -4.89
N THR A 39 13.79 -12.78 -5.06
CA THR A 39 12.39 -12.48 -5.34
C THR A 39 11.87 -11.72 -4.13
N THR A 40 11.99 -10.40 -4.13
CA THR A 40 11.46 -9.56 -3.05
C THR A 40 9.96 -9.67 -3.13
N THR A 41 9.37 -10.43 -2.23
CA THR A 41 7.93 -10.62 -2.19
C THR A 41 7.27 -9.25 -2.04
N ALA A 42 6.52 -8.84 -3.06
CA ALA A 42 5.93 -7.51 -3.10
C ALA A 42 5.01 -7.27 -1.89
N ASP A 43 5.05 -6.07 -1.34
CA ASP A 43 4.15 -5.62 -0.27
C ASP A 43 2.68 -5.88 -0.66
N PRO A 44 1.90 -6.61 0.16
CA PRO A 44 0.51 -6.83 -0.16
C PRO A 44 -0.33 -5.57 -0.04
N THR A 45 -1.43 -5.54 -0.76
CA THR A 45 -2.46 -4.51 -0.59
C THR A 45 -3.37 -4.88 0.58
N ALA A 46 -4.19 -3.95 1.06
CA ALA A 46 -5.18 -4.20 2.10
C ALA A 46 -6.58 -3.77 1.67
N THR A 47 -7.59 -4.34 2.31
CA THR A 47 -8.95 -3.82 2.31
C THR A 47 -9.32 -3.43 3.72
N TRP A 48 -9.77 -2.19 3.90
CA TRP A 48 -10.17 -1.67 5.21
C TRP A 48 -11.69 -1.69 5.31
N TYR A 49 -12.19 -2.26 6.40
CA TYR A 49 -13.61 -2.37 6.73
C TYR A 49 -13.88 -1.50 7.95
N LEU A 50 -14.50 -0.35 7.72
CA LEU A 50 -14.84 0.60 8.78
C LEU A 50 -16.33 0.49 9.08
N PRO A 51 -16.75 0.35 10.35
CA PRO A 51 -18.16 0.38 10.72
C PRO A 51 -18.84 1.65 10.20
N ALA A 52 -20.05 1.50 9.67
CA ALA A 52 -20.85 2.63 9.21
C ALA A 52 -21.54 3.38 10.35
N ALA A 53 -21.71 2.72 11.51
CA ALA A 53 -22.23 3.31 12.73
C ALA A 53 -21.35 2.90 13.92
N ASN A 54 -20.58 3.84 14.44
CA ASN A 54 -19.71 3.68 15.60
C ASN A 54 -19.48 5.05 16.26
N SER A 55 -19.12 5.06 17.54
CA SER A 55 -18.55 6.26 18.16
C SER A 55 -17.11 6.44 17.68
N GLY A 56 -16.66 7.67 17.44
CA GLY A 56 -15.32 7.93 16.93
C GLY A 56 -15.20 7.78 15.41
N LEU A 57 -14.42 6.79 14.95
CA LEU A 57 -14.12 6.58 13.54
C LEU A 57 -15.18 5.70 12.84
N THR A 58 -15.74 6.23 11.76
CA THR A 58 -16.76 5.57 10.93
C THR A 58 -16.49 5.71 9.44
N GLY A 59 -16.96 4.74 8.66
CA GLY A 59 -16.94 4.78 7.21
C GLY A 59 -18.03 5.66 6.60
N ASP A 60 -17.98 5.86 5.28
CA ASP A 60 -18.93 6.71 4.53
C ASP A 60 -20.23 6.02 4.10
N GLY A 61 -20.45 4.78 4.49
CA GLY A 61 -21.62 3.97 4.16
C GLY A 61 -21.60 3.35 2.77
N ALA A 62 -20.47 3.38 2.05
CA ALA A 62 -20.35 2.67 0.78
C ALA A 62 -19.91 1.21 1.00
N TYR A 63 -20.87 0.31 0.81
CA TYR A 63 -20.79 -1.13 1.06
C TYR A 63 -20.52 -1.92 -0.22
N LEU A 64 -19.91 -3.12 -0.10
CA LEU A 64 -19.85 -4.10 -1.20
C LEU A 64 -21.18 -4.85 -1.38
N THR A 65 -21.93 -5.03 -0.30
CA THR A 65 -23.18 -5.81 -0.27
C THR A 65 -24.25 -5.02 0.46
N SER A 66 -25.47 -5.01 -0.07
CA SER A 66 -26.63 -4.42 0.61
C SER A 66 -26.83 -5.06 1.98
N GLY A 67 -27.07 -4.26 3.02
CA GLY A 67 -27.22 -4.72 4.40
C GLY A 67 -25.91 -4.92 5.18
N SER A 68 -24.74 -4.63 4.59
CA SER A 68 -23.48 -4.59 5.35
C SER A 68 -23.50 -3.46 6.39
N THR A 69 -22.85 -3.71 7.53
CA THR A 69 -22.62 -2.71 8.59
C THR A 69 -21.26 -2.03 8.46
N GLU A 70 -20.44 -2.42 7.48
CA GLU A 70 -19.06 -1.94 7.29
C GLU A 70 -18.87 -1.34 5.89
N SER A 71 -18.42 -0.08 5.84
CA SER A 71 -17.95 0.57 4.63
C SER A 71 -16.62 -0.04 4.18
N VAL A 72 -16.45 -0.25 2.88
CA VAL A 72 -15.28 -0.95 2.33
C VAL A 72 -14.40 -0.02 1.52
N TYR A 73 -13.10 -0.01 1.87
CA TYR A 73 -12.04 0.76 1.23
C TYR A 73 -11.00 -0.22 0.67
N ALA A 74 -11.24 -0.68 -0.55
CA ALA A 74 -10.35 -1.60 -1.26
C ALA A 74 -9.33 -0.86 -2.12
N ASN A 75 -8.12 -1.39 -2.22
CA ASN A 75 -7.05 -0.80 -3.04
C ASN A 75 -7.49 -0.59 -4.51
N GLY A 76 -7.23 0.60 -5.05
CA GLY A 76 -7.54 0.94 -6.44
C GLY A 76 -9.02 1.22 -6.70
N VAL A 77 -9.87 1.33 -5.69
CA VAL A 77 -11.28 1.66 -5.84
C VAL A 77 -11.53 3.10 -5.38
N CYS A 78 -12.10 3.95 -6.24
CA CYS A 78 -12.58 5.28 -5.84
C CYS A 78 -11.56 6.20 -5.14
N GLY A 79 -10.29 6.21 -5.57
CA GLY A 79 -9.23 7.02 -4.98
C GLY A 79 -8.60 6.41 -3.74
N VAL A 80 -8.99 5.18 -3.39
CA VAL A 80 -8.39 4.42 -2.29
C VAL A 80 -7.07 3.79 -2.76
N SER A 81 -6.02 4.03 -1.97
CA SER A 81 -4.73 3.35 -2.07
C SER A 81 -4.38 2.77 -0.71
N THR A 82 -3.99 1.51 -0.68
CA THR A 82 -3.61 0.81 0.55
C THR A 82 -2.40 -0.07 0.32
N ARG A 83 -1.64 -0.29 1.39
CA ARG A 83 -0.48 -1.18 1.38
C ARG A 83 -0.19 -1.69 2.78
N ILE A 84 0.37 -2.88 2.88
CA ILE A 84 1.06 -3.35 4.08
C ILE A 84 2.54 -3.51 3.72
N PHE A 85 3.42 -2.78 4.40
CA PHE A 85 4.86 -2.79 4.15
C PHE A 85 5.52 -4.03 4.76
N ALA A 86 5.17 -5.22 4.27
CA ALA A 86 5.58 -6.53 4.81
C ALA A 86 6.78 -7.17 4.08
N SER A 87 7.38 -6.48 3.11
CA SER A 87 8.65 -6.90 2.50
C SER A 87 9.80 -6.92 3.52
N ALA A 88 10.92 -7.56 3.17
CA ALA A 88 12.04 -7.80 4.09
C ALA A 88 12.60 -6.53 4.77
N THR A 89 12.46 -5.38 4.11
CA THR A 89 12.90 -4.07 4.61
C THR A 89 11.74 -3.13 4.94
N GLY A 90 10.50 -3.64 4.91
CA GLY A 90 9.30 -2.87 5.17
C GLY A 90 9.13 -2.58 6.66
N SER A 91 8.44 -1.47 6.98
CA SER A 91 8.16 -1.06 8.36
C SER A 91 7.14 -1.97 9.08
N GLY A 92 6.46 -2.83 8.33
CA GLY A 92 5.31 -3.60 8.79
C GLY A 92 4.03 -2.79 8.95
N ASP A 93 4.01 -1.53 8.51
CA ASP A 93 2.83 -0.69 8.65
C ASP A 93 1.74 -1.03 7.62
N ALA A 94 0.48 -0.86 8.00
CA ALA A 94 -0.65 -0.85 7.08
C ALA A 94 -1.14 0.58 6.86
N THR A 95 -1.28 0.99 5.61
CA THR A 95 -1.77 2.32 5.23
C THR A 95 -3.06 2.27 4.43
N LEU A 96 -3.85 3.34 4.57
CA LEU A 96 -5.01 3.68 3.75
C LEU A 96 -4.95 5.17 3.42
N GLN A 97 -4.99 5.51 2.14
CA GLN A 97 -5.19 6.86 1.66
C GLN A 97 -6.44 6.90 0.79
N THR A 98 -7.35 7.86 1.00
CA THR A 98 -8.65 7.90 0.27
C THR A 98 -8.74 8.97 -0.82
N ASP A 99 -7.68 9.76 -1.00
CA ASP A 99 -7.55 10.79 -2.03
C ASP A 99 -6.36 10.55 -2.98
N ASN A 100 -5.82 9.32 -3.01
CA ASN A 100 -4.67 8.99 -3.86
C ASN A 100 -5.12 8.73 -5.32
N PRO A 101 -4.68 9.54 -6.29
CA PRO A 101 -5.27 9.51 -7.61
C PRO A 101 -4.63 8.50 -8.57
N THR A 102 -5.48 7.67 -9.17
CA THR A 102 -5.28 7.20 -10.55
C THR A 102 -6.43 7.70 -11.41
N SER A 103 -6.21 8.08 -12.68
CA SER A 103 -7.24 8.77 -13.49
C SER A 103 -8.58 8.03 -13.56
N LYS A 104 -8.55 6.68 -13.63
CA LYS A 104 -9.77 5.84 -13.67
C LYS A 104 -10.55 5.82 -12.35
N THR A 105 -9.91 6.10 -11.22
CA THR A 105 -10.55 6.01 -9.90
C THR A 105 -11.14 7.34 -9.44
N ARG A 106 -10.77 8.44 -10.11
CA ARG A 106 -11.35 9.79 -9.89
C ARG A 106 -12.78 9.93 -10.42
N THR A 107 -13.21 9.06 -11.33
CA THR A 107 -14.51 9.18 -12.02
C THR A 107 -15.66 8.52 -11.27
N CYS A 108 -15.41 7.84 -10.15
CA CYS A 108 -16.50 7.23 -9.39
C CYS A 108 -17.27 8.30 -8.59
N ALA A 109 -18.58 8.12 -8.42
CA ALA A 109 -19.45 9.09 -7.74
C ALA A 109 -19.07 9.35 -6.26
N ALA A 110 -18.41 8.37 -5.63
CA ALA A 110 -17.97 8.45 -4.25
C ALA A 110 -16.53 9.02 -4.09
N PHE A 111 -15.89 9.49 -5.16
CA PHE A 111 -14.53 10.04 -5.10
C PHE A 111 -14.52 11.50 -4.61
N PRO A 112 -13.53 11.90 -3.78
CA PRO A 112 -12.70 11.02 -2.97
C PRO A 112 -13.54 10.37 -1.88
N ARG A 113 -13.19 9.11 -1.53
CA ARG A 113 -13.84 8.44 -0.40
C ARG A 113 -13.51 9.21 0.88
N LYS A 114 -14.45 9.25 1.82
CA LYS A 114 -14.30 9.99 3.08
C LYS A 114 -14.48 9.04 4.25
N VAL A 115 -13.94 9.39 5.40
CA VAL A 115 -14.32 8.80 6.69
C VAL A 115 -14.94 9.88 7.54
N THR A 116 -15.69 9.50 8.56
CA THR A 116 -16.24 10.43 9.54
C THR A 116 -15.60 10.18 10.89
N LEU A 117 -15.08 11.24 11.50
CA LEU A 117 -14.64 11.25 12.90
C LEU A 117 -15.64 12.04 13.73
N SER A 118 -16.17 11.42 14.78
CA SER A 118 -17.10 12.05 15.71
C SER A 118 -16.53 12.01 17.13
N TYR A 119 -16.35 13.17 17.75
CA TYR A 119 -15.79 13.28 19.11
C TYR A 119 -16.25 14.56 19.79
N VAL A 120 -15.91 14.73 21.07
CA VAL A 120 -16.27 15.90 21.86
C VAL A 120 -14.99 16.64 22.26
N ASN A 121 -14.97 17.96 22.11
CA ASN A 121 -13.83 18.77 22.53
C ASN A 121 -13.86 19.08 24.05
N GLU A 122 -12.85 19.77 24.56
CA GLU A 122 -12.76 20.12 26.00
C GLU A 122 -13.93 21.00 26.49
N ALA A 123 -14.55 21.77 25.59
CA ALA A 123 -15.72 22.60 25.90
C ALA A 123 -17.05 21.82 25.87
N GLY A 124 -17.02 20.50 25.64
CA GLY A 124 -18.23 19.67 25.56
C GLY A 124 -18.96 19.77 24.21
N VAL A 125 -18.36 20.40 23.20
CA VAL A 125 -18.96 20.58 21.88
C VAL A 125 -18.67 19.35 21.01
N ALA A 126 -19.72 18.78 20.42
CA ALA A 126 -19.60 17.70 19.46
C ALA A 126 -18.97 18.20 18.14
N ILE A 127 -17.92 17.51 17.71
CA ILE A 127 -17.22 17.71 16.44
C ILE A 127 -17.49 16.49 15.57
N VAL A 128 -17.90 16.73 14.33
CA VAL A 128 -18.12 15.69 13.32
C VAL A 128 -17.41 16.12 12.04
N ASP A 129 -16.25 15.51 11.77
CA ASP A 129 -15.44 15.80 10.59
C ASP A 129 -15.57 14.67 9.57
N ARG A 130 -16.10 14.99 8.38
CA ARG A 130 -16.22 14.03 7.26
C ARG A 130 -15.31 14.42 6.10
N ARG A 131 -14.14 13.81 6.01
CA ARG A 131 -13.06 14.22 5.07
C ARG A 131 -12.29 13.02 4.49
N PRO A 132 -11.55 13.20 3.38
CA PRO A 132 -10.56 12.22 2.94
C PRO A 132 -9.44 12.08 3.98
N VAL A 133 -8.77 10.94 4.01
CA VAL A 133 -7.77 10.63 5.04
C VAL A 133 -6.56 9.88 4.52
N PHE A 134 -5.45 10.05 5.21
CA PHE A 134 -4.36 9.09 5.31
C PHE A 134 -4.34 8.46 6.71
N MET A 135 -4.50 7.15 6.77
CA MET A 135 -4.46 6.35 7.98
C MET A 135 -3.27 5.39 7.95
N ASN A 136 -2.67 5.15 9.12
CA ASN A 136 -1.50 4.30 9.27
C ASN A 136 -1.56 3.55 10.60
N VAL A 137 -1.65 2.21 10.54
CA VAL A 137 -1.47 1.31 11.68
C VAL A 137 -0.05 0.80 11.62
N ARG A 138 0.74 1.01 12.67
CA ARG A 138 2.17 0.71 12.65
C ARG A 138 2.48 -0.72 13.02
N SER A 139 3.50 -1.27 12.36
CA SER A 139 4.19 -2.51 12.72
C SER A 139 3.27 -3.73 12.92
N ILE A 140 2.26 -3.91 12.08
CA ILE A 140 1.40 -5.10 12.09
C ILE A 140 2.12 -6.36 11.60
N ALA A 141 3.17 -6.20 10.78
CA ALA A 141 3.97 -7.29 10.25
C ALA A 141 5.39 -6.85 9.87
N THR A 142 6.32 -6.83 10.83
CA THR A 142 7.75 -6.74 10.52
C THR A 142 8.29 -8.09 10.06
N PHE A 143 9.26 -8.11 9.14
CA PHE A 143 9.83 -9.34 8.61
C PHE A 143 10.31 -10.27 9.73
N GLY A 144 9.83 -11.52 9.74
CA GLY A 144 10.14 -12.53 10.76
C GLY A 144 9.40 -12.39 12.10
N SER A 145 8.51 -11.41 12.28
CA SER A 145 7.89 -11.11 13.58
C SER A 145 6.46 -10.54 13.49
N ALA A 146 5.71 -10.95 12.45
CA ALA A 146 4.28 -10.68 12.40
C ALA A 146 3.58 -11.16 13.69
N ILE A 147 2.51 -10.48 14.08
CA ILE A 147 1.64 -10.93 15.16
C ILE A 147 1.21 -12.37 14.82
N ALA A 148 1.31 -13.30 15.76
CA ALA A 148 0.87 -14.67 15.50
C ALA A 148 -0.66 -14.72 15.40
N VAL A 149 -1.21 -15.69 14.67
CA VAL A 149 -2.67 -15.85 14.60
C VAL A 149 -3.22 -16.15 15.99
N GLY A 150 -4.24 -15.39 16.40
CA GLY A 150 -4.83 -15.42 17.74
C GLY A 150 -4.17 -14.47 18.75
N GLU A 151 -3.01 -13.88 18.44
CA GLU A 151 -2.34 -12.93 19.34
C GLU A 151 -2.86 -11.50 19.17
N THR A 152 -2.74 -10.73 20.25
CA THR A 152 -2.98 -9.29 20.30
C THR A 152 -1.72 -8.57 20.74
N ARG A 153 -1.39 -7.46 20.08
CA ARG A 153 -0.32 -6.54 20.49
C ARG A 153 -0.83 -5.12 20.60
N ASP A 154 -0.19 -4.34 21.45
CA ASP A 154 -0.35 -2.90 21.42
C ASP A 154 0.29 -2.33 20.15
N GLY A 155 -0.38 -1.36 19.54
CA GLY A 155 0.03 -0.73 18.30
C GLY A 155 -0.20 0.77 18.34
N ILE A 156 0.38 1.43 17.34
CA ILE A 156 0.20 2.85 17.10
C ILE A 156 -0.73 3.02 15.90
N PHE A 157 -1.66 3.96 16.03
CA PHE A 157 -2.54 4.36 14.94
C PHE A 157 -2.49 5.86 14.71
N ALA A 158 -2.53 6.25 13.45
CA ALA A 158 -2.58 7.63 13.03
C ALA A 158 -3.68 7.84 12.00
N VAL A 159 -4.39 8.96 12.13
CA VAL A 159 -5.36 9.46 11.16
C VAL A 159 -4.99 10.89 10.83
N ASN A 160 -4.72 11.18 9.56
CA ASN A 160 -4.49 12.52 9.05
C ASN A 160 -5.62 12.84 8.07
N LEU A 161 -6.37 13.91 8.33
CA LEU A 161 -7.49 14.35 7.51
C LEU A 161 -7.02 15.39 6.50
N SER A 162 -7.41 15.20 5.24
CA SER A 162 -7.11 16.13 4.16
C SER A 162 -8.09 17.30 4.14
N GLY A 163 -7.61 18.49 3.78
CA GLY A 163 -8.41 19.71 3.67
C GLY A 163 -8.71 20.37 5.02
N THR A 164 -9.45 21.47 5.00
CA THR A 164 -9.78 22.24 6.20
C THR A 164 -11.01 21.66 6.92
N GLY A 165 -10.93 21.50 8.23
CA GLY A 165 -12.04 21.10 9.10
C GLY A 165 -12.08 21.94 10.37
N SER A 166 -13.17 21.83 11.13
CA SER A 166 -13.32 22.49 12.44
C SER A 166 -12.62 21.74 13.57
N GLY A 167 -12.25 20.47 13.33
CA GLY A 167 -11.57 19.61 14.28
C GLY A 167 -10.05 19.54 14.08
N CYS A 168 -9.48 18.50 14.67
CA CYS A 168 -8.06 18.16 14.53
C CYS A 168 -7.78 17.58 13.14
N ASN A 169 -6.70 17.99 12.49
CA ASN A 169 -6.29 17.43 11.20
C ASN A 169 -5.43 16.19 11.36
N ALA A 170 -4.77 15.98 12.50
CA ALA A 170 -3.91 14.83 12.72
C ALA A 170 -4.08 14.25 14.12
N LEU A 171 -4.61 13.04 14.20
CA LEU A 171 -4.86 12.31 15.44
C LEU A 171 -3.94 11.11 15.55
N ARG A 172 -3.43 10.85 16.77
CA ARG A 172 -2.46 9.80 17.07
C ARG A 172 -2.85 9.03 18.32
N TRP A 173 -2.95 7.71 18.21
CA TRP A 173 -2.94 6.77 19.34
C TRP A 173 -1.51 6.33 19.55
N ASN A 174 -0.74 7.20 20.18
CA ASN A 174 0.70 7.01 20.37
C ASN A 174 1.16 7.75 21.62
N ILE A 175 1.64 7.01 22.63
CA ILE A 175 2.08 7.58 23.91
C ILE A 175 3.26 8.54 23.71
N VAL A 176 4.12 8.32 22.70
CA VAL A 176 5.29 9.17 22.45
C VAL A 176 5.25 9.72 21.03
N PHE A 177 5.18 11.03 20.89
CA PHE A 177 5.23 11.73 19.61
C PHE A 177 6.24 12.87 19.67
N ASP A 178 7.13 12.92 18.67
CA ASP A 178 8.19 13.92 18.56
C ASP A 178 9.05 14.08 19.83
N GLY A 179 9.40 12.94 20.45
CA GLY A 179 10.20 12.91 21.68
C GLY A 179 9.45 13.27 22.97
N ALA A 180 8.18 13.64 22.89
CA ALA A 180 7.35 13.99 24.05
C ALA A 180 6.30 12.92 24.37
N THR A 181 6.02 12.73 25.66
CA THR A 181 4.89 11.93 26.12
C THR A 181 3.59 12.71 25.91
N THR A 182 2.67 12.16 25.12
CA THR A 182 1.42 12.83 24.71
C THR A 182 0.23 12.58 25.65
N GLY A 183 0.29 11.51 26.45
CA GLY A 183 -0.86 11.03 27.22
C GLY A 183 -1.93 10.32 26.38
N ALA A 184 -1.70 10.08 25.08
CA ALA A 184 -2.59 9.26 24.26
C ALA A 184 -2.57 7.79 24.70
N SER A 185 -3.56 7.02 24.26
CA SER A 185 -3.60 5.56 24.45
C SER A 185 -3.00 4.84 23.24
N TYR A 186 -2.63 3.57 23.41
CA TYR A 186 -2.39 2.66 22.29
C TYR A 186 -3.72 2.14 21.71
N ILE A 187 -3.63 1.53 20.54
CA ILE A 187 -4.65 0.61 20.03
C ILE A 187 -4.20 -0.83 20.27
N SER A 188 -5.14 -1.76 20.29
CA SER A 188 -4.87 -3.20 20.21
C SER A 188 -5.02 -3.66 18.77
N VAL A 189 -4.05 -4.43 18.28
CA VAL A 189 -4.07 -5.10 16.99
C VAL A 189 -4.08 -6.60 17.24
N THR A 190 -5.18 -7.27 16.88
CA THR A 190 -5.32 -8.72 16.98
C THR A 190 -5.25 -9.34 15.60
N ARG A 191 -4.40 -10.34 15.39
CA ARG A 191 -4.42 -11.11 14.14
C ARG A 191 -5.43 -12.24 14.25
N LEU A 192 -6.53 -12.16 13.51
CA LEU A 192 -7.62 -13.13 13.57
C LEU A 192 -7.33 -14.39 12.75
N ASP A 193 -6.71 -14.21 11.58
CA ASP A 193 -6.34 -15.27 10.65
C ASP A 193 -5.09 -14.86 9.85
N PRO A 194 -4.57 -15.70 8.91
CA PRO A 194 -3.36 -15.36 8.16
C PRO A 194 -3.42 -14.04 7.36
N THR A 195 -4.61 -13.52 7.08
CA THR A 195 -4.85 -12.32 6.29
C THR A 195 -5.55 -11.18 7.03
N THR A 196 -6.24 -11.49 8.12
CA THR A 196 -7.15 -10.55 8.79
C THR A 196 -6.60 -10.05 10.12
N TYR A 197 -6.69 -8.75 10.32
CA TYR A 197 -6.35 -8.07 11.57
C TYR A 197 -7.52 -7.24 12.07
N GLN A 198 -7.83 -7.35 13.35
CA GLN A 198 -8.75 -6.47 14.05
C GLN A 198 -7.95 -5.35 14.71
N VAL A 199 -8.38 -4.12 14.51
CA VAL A 199 -7.80 -2.94 15.15
C VAL A 199 -8.87 -2.31 16.03
N ARG A 200 -8.57 -2.15 17.33
CA ARG A 200 -9.52 -1.60 18.29
C ARG A 200 -8.83 -0.73 19.34
N SER A 201 -9.45 0.37 19.74
CA SER A 201 -9.04 1.10 20.94
C SER A 201 -9.77 0.60 22.18
N ALA A 202 -9.16 0.69 23.36
CA ALA A 202 -9.85 0.41 24.61
C ALA A 202 -11.00 1.42 24.84
N PRO A 203 -12.05 1.06 25.62
CA PRO A 203 -13.03 2.04 26.06
C PRO A 203 -12.37 3.24 26.76
N GLY A 204 -12.76 4.46 26.39
CA GLY A 204 -12.18 5.70 26.93
C GLY A 204 -10.78 6.04 26.42
N ALA A 205 -10.26 5.29 25.43
CA ALA A 205 -8.96 5.54 24.84
C ALA A 205 -8.86 6.95 24.23
N LYS A 206 -7.75 7.62 24.50
CA LYS A 206 -7.51 8.98 24.05
C LYS A 206 -6.62 9.03 22.82
N ALA A 207 -7.03 9.83 21.84
CA ALA A 207 -6.21 10.21 20.70
C ALA A 207 -5.59 11.59 20.97
N TYR A 208 -4.30 11.73 20.73
CA TYR A 208 -3.60 13.01 20.76
C TYR A 208 -3.80 13.76 19.45
N CYS A 209 -4.18 15.02 19.54
CA CYS A 209 -4.26 15.93 18.42
C CYS A 209 -2.93 16.66 18.23
N VAL A 210 -2.32 16.47 17.07
CA VAL A 210 -1.02 17.08 16.74
C VAL A 210 -1.13 18.60 16.59
N ASP A 211 -2.28 19.11 16.15
CA ASP A 211 -2.44 20.53 15.82
C ASP A 211 -2.50 21.44 17.05
N ASN A 212 -3.05 20.95 18.16
CA ASN A 212 -3.31 21.75 19.36
C ASN A 212 -2.87 21.09 20.67
N GLY A 213 -2.33 19.87 20.61
CA GLY A 213 -1.84 19.15 21.78
C GLY A 213 -2.92 18.52 22.67
N GLN A 214 -4.21 18.63 22.32
CA GLN A 214 -5.31 18.13 23.15
C GLN A 214 -5.52 16.61 23.01
N LEU A 215 -6.16 16.02 24.01
CA LEU A 215 -6.55 14.62 24.03
C LEU A 215 -8.06 14.48 23.82
N TYR A 216 -8.46 13.68 22.84
CA TYR A 216 -9.87 13.43 22.52
C TYR A 216 -10.25 11.98 22.77
N ASP A 217 -11.43 11.75 23.32
CA ASP A 217 -12.01 10.41 23.43
C ASP A 217 -12.55 9.98 22.07
N ILE A 218 -11.81 9.11 21.40
CA ILE A 218 -12.15 8.67 20.05
C ILE A 218 -12.01 7.15 20.01
N HIS A 219 -13.16 6.49 19.88
CA HIS A 219 -13.16 5.06 19.71
C HIS A 219 -12.80 4.67 18.27
N VAL A 220 -11.98 3.63 18.16
CA VAL A 220 -11.54 3.06 16.89
C VAL A 220 -11.86 1.59 16.93
N ASN A 221 -12.52 1.11 15.89
CA ASN A 221 -12.81 -0.30 15.71
C ASN A 221 -12.95 -0.56 14.21
N PHE A 222 -12.02 -1.27 13.60
CA PHE A 222 -12.08 -1.62 12.19
C PHE A 222 -11.26 -2.86 11.91
N ARG A 223 -11.50 -3.45 10.73
CA ARG A 223 -10.82 -4.65 10.28
C ARG A 223 -10.00 -4.38 9.04
N LEU A 224 -8.82 -4.99 8.98
CA LEU A 224 -7.89 -4.96 7.87
C LEU A 224 -7.80 -6.37 7.28
N VAL A 225 -7.92 -6.49 5.96
CA VAL A 225 -7.73 -7.76 5.26
C VAL A 225 -6.63 -7.61 4.22
N SER A 226 -5.50 -8.28 4.43
CA SER A 226 -4.39 -8.37 3.48
C SER A 226 -4.78 -9.16 2.24
N SER A 227 -4.27 -8.79 1.08
CA SER A 227 -4.51 -9.53 -0.17
C SER A 227 -3.81 -10.90 -0.24
N ARG A 228 -2.93 -11.22 0.71
CA ARG A 228 -2.29 -12.53 0.89
C ARG A 228 -1.81 -12.71 2.33
N ALA A 229 -1.53 -13.95 2.72
CA ALA A 229 -0.97 -14.25 4.03
C ALA A 229 0.41 -13.57 4.21
N ILE A 230 0.69 -13.14 5.44
CA ILE A 230 1.94 -12.48 5.85
C ILE A 230 2.68 -13.28 6.92
#